data_AF-A0A4S8J7B1-F1
#
_entry.id   AF-A0A4S8J7B1-F1
#
_cell.length_a   1.000
_cell.length_b   1.000
_cell.length_c   1.000
_cell.angle_alpha   90.00
_cell.angle_beta   90.00
_cell.angle_gamma   90.00
#
_symmetry.space_group_name_H-M   'P 1'
#
loop_
_entity.id
_entity.type
_entity.pdbx_description
1 polymer ?
#
loop_
_entity_poly.entity_id
_entity_poly.type
_entity_poly.pdbx_seq_one_letter_code
_entity_poly.pdbx_strand_id
1 'polypeptide(L)'
;MADRPWSELPALALVAVLRRLPSLLDLFAFAAVCRSWRSLLRSSAALLYLSSRPPLLLRPPCHLHRRQARPLLAADGSDGFSLYALDDLRTPYRSLFPVSSAAADLCLAYSHGYLILLRGRPRSDPVLADVLTGAEILLPALPPDRVSFYYGTLTAPPASPDCCLLLFYSRYSLMCCRIGEPHPEWERLPLKKGQSYIARVLRFKDRIFALSNIGRLLTLEFVPEFKVERLDVGGLHPPAAYDRWHFGPQLVECGGELLAVLFVQEGCPWITGIHVFRLDFGRMEWAQVESLGDHCLFIDCGGKCPVSGVDPSC
;
A
#
# COMPACT_ATOMS: atom_id res chain seq x y z
N MET A 1 -5.21 1.60 48.37
CA MET A 1 -5.69 2.16 47.08
C MET A 1 -5.71 1.00 46.11
N ALA A 2 -6.87 0.64 45.56
CA ALA A 2 -6.92 -0.38 44.52
C ALA A 2 -6.24 0.18 43.27
N ASP A 3 -5.26 -0.55 42.72
CA ASP A 3 -4.60 -0.18 41.47
C ASP A 3 -5.64 -0.14 40.36
N ARG A 4 -5.84 1.04 39.76
CA ARG A 4 -6.73 1.17 38.61
C ARG A 4 -6.13 0.37 37.45
N PRO A 5 -6.90 -0.49 36.79
CA PRO A 5 -6.39 -1.27 35.67
C PRO A 5 -6.05 -0.34 34.49
N TRP A 6 -4.93 -0.61 33.82
CA TRP A 6 -4.47 0.15 32.65
C TRP A 6 -5.51 0.24 31.52
N SER A 7 -6.46 -0.69 31.48
CA SER A 7 -7.58 -0.70 30.52
C SER A 7 -8.59 0.42 30.72
N GLU A 8 -8.68 0.99 31.93
CA GLU A 8 -9.65 2.04 32.32
C GLU A 8 -9.11 3.46 32.17
N LEU A 9 -7.90 3.62 31.62
CA LEU A 9 -7.35 4.95 31.36
C LEU A 9 -8.18 5.71 30.31
N PRO A 10 -8.48 7.01 30.53
CA PRO A 10 -9.20 7.81 29.56
C PRO A 10 -8.45 7.92 28.23
N ALA A 11 -9.18 7.94 27.11
CA ALA A 11 -8.60 8.06 25.77
C ALA A 11 -7.67 9.27 25.61
N LEU A 12 -7.99 10.41 26.25
CA LEU A 12 -7.15 11.60 26.22
C LEU A 12 -5.77 11.38 26.86
N ALA A 13 -5.69 10.59 27.94
CA ALA A 13 -4.41 10.25 28.57
C ALA A 13 -3.58 9.34 27.66
N LEU A 14 -4.22 8.37 27.00
CA LEU A 14 -3.56 7.48 26.05
C LEU A 14 -3.03 8.23 24.82
N VAL A 15 -3.78 9.20 24.30
CA VAL A 15 -3.33 10.09 23.22
C VAL A 15 -2.11 10.92 23.66
N ALA A 16 -2.11 11.43 24.89
CA ALA A 16 -0.99 12.19 25.43
C ALA A 16 0.28 11.33 25.57
N VAL A 17 0.14 10.07 25.96
CA VAL A 17 1.24 9.10 25.99
C VAL A 17 1.74 8.82 24.57
N LEU A 18 0.83 8.48 23.64
CA LEU A 18 1.17 8.16 22.24
C LEU A 18 1.96 9.28 21.55
N ARG A 19 1.59 10.55 21.78
CA ARG A 19 2.30 11.72 21.24
C ARG A 19 3.72 11.90 21.76
N ARG A 20 4.06 11.28 22.89
CA ARG A 20 5.36 11.43 23.57
C ARG A 20 6.28 10.23 23.36
N LEU A 21 5.85 9.20 22.61
CA LEU A 21 6.66 8.03 22.37
C LEU A 21 7.81 8.37 21.42
N PRO A 22 9.08 8.24 21.86
CA PRO A 22 10.22 8.64 21.05
C PRO A 22 10.49 7.63 19.93
N SER A 23 10.24 6.33 20.16
CA SER A 23 10.62 5.27 19.23
C SER A 23 9.47 4.36 18.80
N LEU A 24 9.67 3.65 17.68
CA LEU A 24 8.74 2.60 17.23
C LEU A 24 8.63 1.46 18.23
N LEU A 25 9.70 1.17 18.98
CA LEU A 25 9.68 0.17 20.04
C LEU A 25 8.61 0.50 21.09
N ASP A 26 8.57 1.76 21.50
CA ASP A 26 7.61 2.26 22.49
C ASP A 26 6.17 2.18 21.95
N LEU A 27 6.00 2.36 20.64
CA LEU A 27 4.70 2.19 19.97
C LEU A 27 4.23 0.73 19.99
N PHE A 28 5.13 -0.23 19.76
CA PHE A 28 4.79 -1.65 19.91
C PHE A 28 4.51 -2.02 21.36
N ALA A 29 5.28 -1.48 22.31
CA ALA A 29 5.03 -1.66 23.74
C ALA A 29 3.66 -1.08 24.15
N PHE A 30 3.31 0.11 23.63
CA PHE A 30 2.01 0.74 23.82
C PHE A 30 0.86 -0.15 23.32
N ALA A 31 1.00 -0.75 22.13
CA ALA A 31 0.00 -1.66 21.57
C ALA A 31 -0.12 -3.00 22.33
N ALA A 32 0.94 -3.38 23.06
CA ALA A 32 1.02 -4.62 23.82
C ALA A 32 0.34 -4.54 25.20
N VAL A 33 0.11 -3.34 25.74
CA VAL A 33 -0.47 -3.14 27.09
C VAL A 33 -1.81 -3.85 27.24
N CYS A 34 -2.80 -3.50 26.43
CA CYS A 34 -4.11 -4.17 26.41
C CYS A 34 -4.91 -3.82 25.13
N ARG A 35 -6.12 -4.39 25.00
CA ARG A 35 -7.00 -4.19 23.82
C ARG A 35 -7.41 -2.73 23.60
N SER A 36 -7.70 -1.97 24.67
CA SER A 36 -8.14 -0.57 24.52
C SER A 36 -7.02 0.32 23.99
N TRP A 37 -5.78 0.15 24.48
CA TRP A 37 -4.59 0.85 23.98
C TRP A 37 -4.31 0.53 22.51
N ARG A 38 -4.36 -0.76 22.14
CA ARG A 38 -4.18 -1.19 20.75
C ARG A 38 -5.25 -0.60 19.82
N SER A 39 -6.50 -0.53 20.28
CA SER A 39 -7.59 0.07 19.50
C SER A 39 -7.41 1.59 19.33
N LEU A 40 -6.91 2.28 20.35
CA LEU A 40 -6.61 3.70 20.26
C LEU A 40 -5.41 3.97 19.33
N LEU A 41 -4.38 3.13 19.41
CA LEU A 41 -3.26 3.18 18.46
C LEU A 41 -3.78 3.02 17.03
N ARG A 42 -4.64 2.05 16.74
CA ARG A 42 -5.18 1.83 15.39
C ARG A 42 -5.90 3.06 14.84
N SER A 43 -6.71 3.72 15.66
CA SER A 43 -7.48 4.91 15.25
C SER A 43 -6.62 6.18 15.13
N SER A 44 -5.47 6.23 15.81
CA SER A 44 -4.71 7.49 15.97
C SER A 44 -3.30 7.44 15.39
N ALA A 45 -2.72 6.27 15.11
CA ALA A 45 -1.32 6.12 14.71
C ALA A 45 -1.00 6.86 13.41
N ALA A 46 -1.88 6.76 12.41
CA ALA A 46 -1.69 7.45 11.13
C ALA A 46 -1.55 8.97 11.32
N LEU A 47 -2.44 9.56 12.12
CA LEU A 47 -2.51 11.02 12.29
C LEU A 47 -1.50 11.56 13.30
N LEU A 48 -1.27 10.84 14.40
CA LEU A 48 -0.46 11.34 15.51
C LEU A 48 1.00 10.92 15.47
N TYR A 49 1.34 9.88 14.71
CA TYR A 49 2.66 9.27 14.78
C TYR A 49 3.30 9.06 13.41
N LEU A 50 2.58 8.47 12.45
CA LEU A 50 3.15 8.15 11.13
C LEU A 50 3.22 9.37 10.20
N SER A 51 2.34 10.36 10.37
CA SER A 51 2.31 11.58 9.56
C SER A 51 3.58 12.44 9.66
N SER A 52 4.33 12.31 10.76
CA SER A 52 5.52 13.12 11.06
C SER A 52 6.83 12.34 10.96
N ARG A 53 6.79 11.09 10.45
CA ARG A 53 7.97 10.23 10.35
C ARG A 53 8.14 9.69 8.94
N PRO A 54 9.38 9.40 8.51
CA PRO A 54 9.63 8.67 7.28
C PRO A 54 8.89 7.31 7.29
N PRO A 55 8.52 6.79 6.12
CA PRO A 55 7.87 5.48 6.03
C PRO A 55 8.80 4.38 6.53
N LEU A 56 8.21 3.31 7.06
CA LEU A 56 8.96 2.13 7.50
C LEU A 56 9.27 1.22 6.32
N LEU A 57 10.47 0.64 6.32
CA LEU A 57 10.83 -0.40 5.36
C LEU A 57 10.33 -1.75 5.87
N LEU A 58 9.39 -2.34 5.13
CA LEU A 58 8.94 -3.71 5.37
C LEU A 58 9.79 -4.69 4.57
N ARG A 59 10.46 -5.61 5.26
CA ARG A 59 11.16 -6.74 4.65
C ARG A 59 10.30 -8.00 4.77
N PRO A 60 9.86 -8.59 3.64
CA PRO A 60 9.22 -9.90 3.68
C PRO A 60 10.23 -10.99 4.10
N PRO A 61 9.75 -12.14 4.60
CA PRO A 61 10.62 -13.27 4.92
C PRO A 61 11.43 -13.70 3.69
N CYS A 62 12.73 -13.95 3.87
CA CYS A 62 13.63 -14.34 2.79
C CYS A 62 13.42 -15.80 2.39
N HIS A 63 12.66 -16.05 1.32
CA HIS A 63 12.63 -17.36 0.68
C HIS A 63 13.79 -17.48 -0.31
N LEU A 64 14.90 -18.07 0.13
CA LEU A 64 15.93 -18.55 -0.80
C LEU A 64 15.25 -19.45 -1.84
N HIS A 65 15.45 -19.14 -3.12
CA HIS A 65 15.06 -19.99 -4.24
C HIS A 65 15.45 -21.46 -4.00
N ARG A 66 14.51 -22.28 -3.53
CA ARG A 66 14.57 -23.74 -3.68
C ARG A 66 13.22 -24.24 -4.17
N ARG A 67 13.28 -24.92 -5.32
CA ARG A 67 12.19 -25.54 -6.08
C ARG A 67 11.38 -26.62 -5.34
N GLN A 68 11.40 -26.66 -4.01
CA GLN A 68 10.66 -27.65 -3.24
C GLN A 68 10.04 -26.95 -2.03
N ALA A 69 8.73 -26.72 -2.12
CA ALA A 69 7.90 -26.25 -1.03
C ALA A 69 8.04 -27.19 0.16
N ARG A 70 8.64 -26.71 1.25
CA ARG A 70 8.49 -27.29 2.58
C ARG A 70 7.80 -26.27 3.48
N PRO A 71 6.91 -26.72 4.39
CA PRO A 71 6.17 -25.84 5.28
C PRO A 71 7.11 -25.12 6.26
N LEU A 72 6.68 -23.93 6.65
CA LEU A 72 7.36 -22.92 7.47
C LEU A 72 7.69 -23.41 8.88
N LEU A 73 8.76 -24.19 9.01
CA LEU A 73 9.37 -24.48 10.30
C LEU A 73 10.89 -24.46 10.14
N ALA A 74 11.51 -23.30 10.35
CA ALA A 74 12.89 -23.22 10.82
C ALA A 74 12.87 -22.99 12.34
N ALA A 75 13.71 -23.75 13.06
CA ALA A 75 13.77 -23.84 14.51
C ALA A 75 14.34 -22.59 15.23
N ASP A 76 14.55 -21.50 14.50
CA ASP A 76 14.94 -20.21 15.06
C ASP A 76 13.85 -19.22 14.65
N GLY A 77 13.20 -18.58 15.63
CA GLY A 77 11.95 -17.85 15.45
C GLY A 77 12.01 -16.59 14.57
N SER A 78 12.70 -16.57 13.44
CA SER A 78 12.95 -15.42 12.55
C SER A 78 12.14 -15.44 11.24
N ASP A 79 10.98 -16.12 11.20
CA ASP A 79 10.27 -16.42 9.94
C ASP A 79 9.12 -15.45 9.61
N GLY A 80 9.17 -14.21 10.11
CA GLY A 80 8.12 -13.20 9.95
C GLY A 80 8.54 -11.95 9.18
N PHE A 81 7.57 -11.12 8.81
CA PHE A 81 7.82 -9.78 8.28
C PHE A 81 8.58 -8.93 9.32
N SER A 82 9.65 -8.29 8.86
CA SER A 82 10.47 -7.40 9.68
C SER A 82 10.29 -5.95 9.24
N LEU A 83 10.12 -5.04 10.19
CA LEU A 83 10.01 -3.61 9.95
C LEU A 83 11.31 -2.92 10.35
N TYR A 84 11.75 -1.97 9.54
CA TYR A 84 12.92 -1.17 9.82
C TYR A 84 12.56 0.31 9.72
N ALA A 85 13.10 1.11 10.62
CA ALA A 85 13.09 2.54 10.47
C ALA A 85 14.20 2.94 9.47
N LEU A 86 13.98 3.96 8.65
CA LEU A 86 14.97 4.34 7.64
C LEU A 86 16.24 4.95 8.23
N ASP A 87 16.15 5.53 9.42
CA ASP A 87 17.25 6.03 10.24
C ASP A 87 18.00 4.91 11.00
N ASP A 88 17.38 3.75 11.22
CA ASP A 88 18.01 2.57 11.81
C ASP A 88 17.59 1.26 11.10
N LEU A 89 18.37 0.92 10.07
CA LEU A 89 18.24 -0.33 9.32
C LEU A 89 18.89 -1.54 10.02
N ARG A 90 19.53 -1.36 11.20
CA ARG A 90 20.23 -2.45 11.90
C ARG A 90 19.32 -3.18 12.87
N THR A 91 18.38 -2.47 13.48
CA THR A 91 17.48 -3.04 14.49
C THR A 91 16.09 -3.28 13.88
N PRO A 92 15.74 -4.54 13.57
CA PRO A 92 14.40 -4.85 13.12
C PRO A 92 13.40 -4.75 14.27
N TYR A 93 12.26 -4.13 13.98
CA TYR A 93 11.06 -4.29 14.79
C TYR A 93 10.30 -5.51 14.26
N ARG A 94 10.05 -6.48 15.15
CA ARG A 94 9.15 -7.59 14.82
C ARG A 94 7.76 -7.03 14.69
N SER A 95 7.17 -7.20 13.51
CA SER A 95 5.76 -6.88 13.34
C SER A 95 4.92 -7.78 14.25
N LEU A 96 3.81 -7.27 14.79
CA LEU A 96 2.87 -8.05 15.62
C LEU A 96 2.06 -9.08 14.81
N PHE A 97 2.48 -9.35 13.58
CA PHE A 97 1.82 -10.27 12.68
C PHE A 97 1.75 -11.67 13.30
N PRO A 98 0.54 -12.26 13.41
CA PRO A 98 0.40 -13.64 13.84
C PRO A 98 1.10 -14.56 12.84
N VAL A 99 1.80 -15.59 13.33
CA VAL A 99 2.47 -16.62 12.51
C VAL A 99 1.51 -17.31 11.51
N SER A 100 0.18 -17.25 11.70
CA SER A 100 -0.79 -17.74 10.70
C SER A 100 -0.76 -16.97 9.37
N SER A 101 -0.29 -15.72 9.38
CA SER A 101 -0.04 -14.91 8.18
C SER A 101 1.27 -15.27 7.47
N ALA A 102 2.17 -16.02 8.12
CA ALA A 102 3.41 -16.51 7.50
C ALA A 102 3.13 -17.50 6.37
N ALA A 103 1.93 -18.08 6.30
CA ALA A 103 1.45 -18.93 5.20
C ALA A 103 0.91 -18.13 3.99
N ALA A 104 1.12 -16.80 3.93
CA ALA A 104 0.81 -16.02 2.74
C ALA A 104 1.78 -16.38 1.61
N ASP A 105 1.24 -16.85 0.49
CA ASP A 105 2.02 -17.25 -0.68
C ASP A 105 2.49 -16.04 -1.48
N LEU A 106 1.81 -14.88 -1.34
CA LEU A 106 2.10 -13.68 -2.10
C LEU A 106 1.68 -12.40 -1.35
N CYS A 107 2.60 -11.43 -1.28
CA CYS A 107 2.29 -10.04 -0.92
C CYS A 107 2.08 -9.21 -2.19
N LEU A 108 0.83 -8.80 -2.45
CA LEU A 108 0.46 -8.08 -3.66
C LEU A 108 0.85 -6.60 -3.60
N ALA A 109 0.54 -5.92 -2.50
CA ALA A 109 0.81 -4.49 -2.31
C ALA A 109 0.59 -4.08 -0.84
N TYR A 110 0.90 -2.83 -0.53
CA TYR A 110 0.56 -2.14 0.72
C TYR A 110 -0.29 -0.90 0.39
N SER A 111 -1.39 -0.72 1.09
CA SER A 111 -2.32 0.39 0.85
C SER A 111 -3.01 0.79 2.15
N HIS A 112 -3.09 2.08 2.44
CA HIS A 112 -3.77 2.65 3.62
C HIS A 112 -3.44 1.97 4.98
N GLY A 113 -2.21 1.52 5.21
CA GLY A 113 -1.81 0.88 6.47
C GLY A 113 -1.88 -0.65 6.47
N TYR A 114 -2.38 -1.26 5.40
CA TYR A 114 -2.64 -2.69 5.31
C TYR A 114 -1.82 -3.34 4.20
N LEU A 115 -1.25 -4.50 4.51
CA LEU A 115 -0.74 -5.41 3.48
C LEU A 115 -1.90 -6.15 2.84
N ILE A 116 -1.86 -6.25 1.52
CA ILE A 116 -2.76 -7.08 0.72
C ILE A 116 -2.06 -8.40 0.45
N LEU A 117 -2.48 -9.44 1.16
CA LEU A 117 -1.89 -10.78 1.12
C LEU A 117 -2.85 -11.77 0.44
N LEU A 118 -2.31 -12.74 -0.28
CA LEU A 118 -3.07 -13.91 -0.75
C LEU A 118 -2.53 -15.16 -0.05
N ARG A 119 -3.43 -15.91 0.62
CA ARG A 119 -3.08 -17.10 1.42
C ARG A 119 -3.50 -18.40 0.75
N GLY A 120 -2.63 -19.40 0.85
CA GLY A 120 -2.97 -20.79 0.57
C GLY A 120 -3.29 -21.11 -0.89
N ARG A 121 -2.41 -21.87 -1.54
CA ARG A 121 -2.78 -22.60 -2.75
C ARG A 121 -3.78 -23.72 -2.41
N PRO A 122 -4.84 -23.93 -3.22
CA PRO A 122 -5.10 -23.33 -4.54
C PRO A 122 -6.06 -22.11 -4.53
N ARG A 123 -6.64 -21.72 -3.39
CA ARG A 123 -7.75 -20.74 -3.33
C ARG A 123 -7.35 -19.28 -3.08
N SER A 124 -6.07 -19.00 -2.82
CA SER A 124 -5.50 -17.63 -2.72
C SER A 124 -6.41 -16.69 -1.92
N ASP A 125 -6.80 -17.09 -0.71
CA ASP A 125 -7.74 -16.34 0.12
C ASP A 125 -7.15 -14.95 0.44
N PRO A 126 -7.81 -13.86 0.03
CA PRO A 126 -7.30 -12.53 0.25
C PRO A 126 -7.45 -12.12 1.72
N VAL A 127 -6.40 -11.51 2.27
CA VAL A 127 -6.39 -10.98 3.63
C VAL A 127 -5.75 -9.62 3.63
N LEU A 128 -6.41 -8.66 4.29
CA LEU A 128 -5.80 -7.38 4.63
C LEU A 128 -5.24 -7.47 6.03
N ALA A 129 -3.99 -7.06 6.19
CA ALA A 129 -3.37 -7.16 7.49
C ALA A 129 -2.59 -5.91 7.89
N ASP A 130 -2.95 -5.40 9.06
CA ASP A 130 -2.38 -4.22 9.68
C ASP A 130 -1.00 -4.56 10.24
N VAL A 131 0.01 -3.86 9.73
CA VAL A 131 1.41 -4.13 10.00
C VAL A 131 1.84 -3.74 11.42
N LEU A 132 1.16 -2.77 12.01
CA LEU A 132 1.48 -2.26 13.33
C LEU A 132 0.74 -3.02 14.41
N THR A 133 -0.53 -3.37 14.19
CA THR A 133 -1.36 -4.01 15.21
C THR A 133 -1.49 -5.52 15.07
N GLY A 134 -1.08 -6.09 13.92
CA GLY A 134 -1.27 -7.50 13.58
C GLY A 134 -2.74 -7.88 13.35
N ALA A 135 -3.64 -6.89 13.24
CA ALA A 135 -5.06 -7.17 13.00
C ALA A 135 -5.30 -7.53 11.55
N GLU A 136 -6.19 -8.49 11.34
CA GLU A 136 -6.52 -9.02 10.03
C GLU A 136 -7.99 -8.77 9.71
N ILE A 137 -8.24 -8.39 8.47
CA ILE A 137 -9.57 -8.36 7.88
C ILE A 137 -9.60 -9.51 6.88
N LEU A 138 -10.37 -10.55 7.23
CA LEU A 138 -10.60 -11.68 6.34
C LEU A 138 -11.62 -11.27 5.29
N LEU A 139 -11.29 -11.56 4.03
CA LEU A 139 -12.17 -11.28 2.91
C LEU A 139 -12.78 -12.60 2.39
N PRO A 140 -13.87 -12.53 1.63
CA PRO A 140 -14.45 -13.70 0.99
C PRO A 140 -13.42 -14.41 0.12
N ALA A 141 -13.55 -15.74 0.00
CA ALA A 141 -12.74 -16.52 -0.92
C ALA A 141 -12.93 -16.01 -2.36
N LEU A 142 -11.84 -15.94 -3.12
CA LEU A 142 -11.92 -15.56 -4.52
C LEU A 142 -12.69 -16.61 -5.32
N PRO A 143 -13.40 -16.21 -6.40
CA PRO A 143 -13.98 -17.15 -7.33
C PRO A 143 -12.94 -18.18 -7.83
N PRO A 144 -13.34 -19.43 -8.15
CA PRO A 144 -12.43 -20.53 -8.46
C PRO A 144 -11.60 -20.34 -9.75
N ASP A 145 -11.79 -19.23 -10.47
CA ASP A 145 -11.00 -18.86 -11.63
C ASP A 145 -9.53 -18.71 -11.21
N ARG A 146 -8.65 -19.54 -11.79
CA ARG A 146 -7.20 -19.52 -11.53
C ARG A 146 -6.53 -18.31 -12.20
N VAL A 147 -6.83 -17.11 -11.71
CA VAL A 147 -6.22 -15.85 -12.18
C VAL A 147 -5.02 -15.48 -11.33
N SER A 148 -3.96 -15.00 -11.97
CA SER A 148 -2.80 -14.44 -11.28
C SER A 148 -2.95 -12.92 -11.22
N PHE A 149 -2.99 -12.37 -10.01
CA PHE A 149 -3.07 -10.93 -9.80
C PHE A 149 -1.68 -10.31 -9.84
N TYR A 150 -1.53 -9.21 -10.57
CA TYR A 150 -0.27 -8.49 -10.71
C TYR A 150 -0.20 -7.24 -9.82
N TYR A 151 -1.35 -6.68 -9.42
CA TYR A 151 -1.45 -5.47 -8.60
C TYR A 151 -2.73 -5.48 -7.78
N GLY A 152 -2.69 -4.86 -6.60
CA GLY A 152 -3.87 -4.64 -5.77
C GLY A 152 -3.77 -3.34 -5.01
N THR A 153 -4.91 -2.71 -4.70
CA THR A 153 -4.94 -1.48 -3.90
C THR A 153 -6.29 -1.31 -3.22
N LEU A 154 -6.31 -0.57 -2.13
CA LEU A 154 -7.52 -0.04 -1.54
C LEU A 154 -7.82 1.35 -2.14
N THR A 155 -9.10 1.71 -2.27
CA THR A 155 -9.53 3.03 -2.74
C THR A 155 -9.63 4.07 -1.61
N ALA A 156 -9.67 3.60 -0.36
CA ALA A 156 -9.77 4.38 0.86
C ALA A 156 -9.26 3.52 2.04
N PRO A 157 -9.14 4.07 3.26
CA PRO A 157 -8.91 3.24 4.44
C PRO A 157 -10.03 2.21 4.64
N PRO A 158 -9.75 0.97 5.10
CA PRO A 158 -10.77 -0.07 5.29
C PRO A 158 -11.92 0.30 6.25
N ALA A 159 -11.71 1.27 7.13
CA ALA A 159 -12.75 1.80 8.00
C ALA A 159 -13.77 2.71 7.28
N SER A 160 -13.47 3.13 6.05
CA SER A 160 -14.34 3.98 5.24
C SER A 160 -15.45 3.13 4.58
N PRO A 161 -16.71 3.59 4.60
CA PRO A 161 -17.82 2.82 4.03
C PRO A 161 -17.74 2.66 2.51
N ASP A 162 -17.05 3.58 1.81
CA ASP A 162 -16.83 3.55 0.36
C ASP A 162 -15.54 2.80 -0.05
N CYS A 163 -14.88 2.16 0.91
CA CYS A 163 -13.62 1.46 0.66
C CYS A 163 -13.84 0.20 -0.18
N CYS A 164 -13.14 0.14 -1.31
CA CYS A 164 -13.08 -1.01 -2.21
C CYS A 164 -11.65 -1.56 -2.24
N LEU A 165 -11.51 -2.89 -2.17
CA LEU A 165 -10.30 -3.58 -2.59
C LEU A 165 -10.40 -3.90 -4.08
N LEU A 166 -9.42 -3.41 -4.84
CA LEU A 166 -9.27 -3.70 -6.25
C LEU A 166 -8.12 -4.66 -6.44
N LEU A 167 -8.36 -5.77 -7.13
CA LEU A 167 -7.33 -6.72 -7.54
C LEU A 167 -7.28 -6.83 -9.07
N PHE A 168 -6.12 -6.52 -9.64
CA PHE A 168 -5.90 -6.48 -11.07
C PHE A 168 -5.18 -7.73 -11.55
N TYR A 169 -5.76 -8.41 -12.54
CA TYR A 169 -5.22 -9.66 -13.11
C TYR A 169 -5.15 -9.66 -14.65
N SER A 170 -5.84 -8.73 -15.31
CA SER A 170 -5.82 -8.59 -16.76
C SER A 170 -5.97 -7.13 -17.18
N ARG A 171 -5.93 -6.87 -18.49
CA ARG A 171 -6.28 -5.57 -19.07
C ARG A 171 -7.76 -5.42 -19.46
N TYR A 172 -8.56 -6.47 -19.25
CA TYR A 172 -9.96 -6.55 -19.69
C TYR A 172 -10.95 -6.57 -18.53
N SER A 173 -10.49 -6.90 -17.33
CA SER A 173 -11.30 -6.90 -16.13
C SER A 173 -10.44 -6.94 -14.87
N LEU A 174 -11.03 -6.47 -13.78
CA LEU A 174 -10.48 -6.51 -12.43
C LEU A 174 -11.52 -7.11 -11.47
N MET A 175 -11.07 -7.53 -10.29
CA MET A 175 -11.95 -7.94 -9.18
C MET A 175 -12.08 -6.78 -8.20
N CYS A 176 -13.30 -6.51 -7.76
CA CYS A 176 -13.62 -5.49 -6.76
C CYS A 176 -14.35 -6.12 -5.59
N CYS A 177 -13.98 -5.74 -4.37
CA CYS A 177 -14.67 -6.15 -3.16
C CYS A 177 -14.91 -4.92 -2.28
N ARG A 178 -16.17 -4.63 -1.95
CA ARG A 178 -16.54 -3.52 -1.07
C ARG A 178 -16.42 -3.93 0.38
N ILE A 179 -15.38 -3.44 1.06
CA ILE A 179 -15.03 -3.88 2.42
C ILE A 179 -15.98 -3.30 3.47
N GLY A 180 -16.53 -2.11 3.20
CA GLY A 180 -17.45 -1.44 4.11
C GLY A 180 -18.85 -2.07 4.20
N GLU A 181 -19.18 -3.03 3.32
CA GLU A 181 -20.49 -3.70 3.34
C GLU A 181 -20.54 -4.84 4.38
N PRO A 182 -21.70 -5.12 5.00
CA PRO A 182 -21.83 -6.19 6.01
C PRO A 182 -21.47 -7.58 5.47
N HIS A 183 -21.72 -7.78 4.18
CA HIS A 183 -21.45 -9.01 3.45
C HIS A 183 -20.65 -8.66 2.19
N PRO A 184 -19.32 -8.47 2.32
CA PRO A 184 -18.49 -8.17 1.17
C PRO A 184 -18.58 -9.32 0.17
N GLU A 185 -18.72 -9.00 -1.11
CA GLU A 185 -18.69 -9.98 -2.21
C GLU A 185 -17.71 -9.53 -3.29
N TRP A 186 -17.29 -10.49 -4.12
CA TRP A 186 -16.41 -10.24 -5.25
C TRP A 186 -17.22 -9.94 -6.50
N GLU A 187 -17.04 -8.73 -7.03
CA GLU A 187 -17.61 -8.32 -8.29
C GLU A 187 -16.53 -8.27 -9.38
N ARG A 188 -16.85 -8.83 -10.56
CA ARG A 188 -16.00 -8.70 -11.74
C ARG A 188 -16.34 -7.42 -12.49
N LEU A 189 -15.42 -6.47 -12.47
CA LEU A 189 -15.59 -5.20 -13.17
C LEU A 189 -14.91 -5.24 -14.55
N PRO A 190 -15.65 -5.04 -15.66
CA PRO A 190 -15.08 -5.04 -17.01
C PRO A 190 -14.33 -3.74 -17.31
N LEU A 191 -13.23 -3.86 -18.06
CA LEU A 191 -12.48 -2.74 -18.63
C LEU A 191 -12.74 -2.66 -20.14
N LYS A 192 -12.70 -1.45 -20.69
CA LYS A 192 -13.00 -1.22 -22.11
C LYS A 192 -11.97 -1.92 -23.00
N LYS A 193 -12.43 -2.46 -24.14
CA LYS A 193 -11.53 -3.01 -25.18
C LYS A 193 -10.54 -1.94 -25.63
N GLY A 194 -9.27 -2.31 -25.77
CA GLY A 194 -8.19 -1.39 -26.16
C GLY A 194 -7.51 -0.67 -24.97
N GLN A 195 -7.99 -0.87 -23.74
CA GLN A 195 -7.31 -0.38 -22.55
C GLN A 195 -5.99 -1.13 -22.31
N SER A 196 -5.00 -0.42 -21.80
CA SER A 196 -3.72 -1.00 -21.38
C SER A 196 -3.80 -1.44 -19.92
N TYR A 197 -2.77 -2.13 -19.42
CA TYR A 197 -2.74 -2.52 -18.00
C TYR A 197 -2.77 -1.27 -17.11
N ILE A 198 -3.48 -1.35 -16.00
CA ILE A 198 -3.48 -0.30 -14.99
C ILE A 198 -2.26 -0.54 -14.11
N ALA A 199 -1.32 0.40 -14.11
CA ALA A 199 -0.11 0.28 -13.31
C ALA A 199 -0.40 0.68 -11.86
N ARG A 200 -0.99 1.86 -11.64
CA ARG A 200 -1.28 2.39 -10.31
C ARG A 200 -2.66 3.01 -10.23
N VAL A 201 -3.19 3.02 -9.02
CA VAL A 201 -4.46 3.68 -8.68
C VAL A 201 -4.20 4.48 -7.41
N LEU A 202 -4.70 5.70 -7.38
CA LEU A 202 -4.55 6.62 -6.27
C LEU A 202 -5.83 7.43 -6.11
N ARG A 203 -6.33 7.53 -4.88
CA ARG A 203 -7.35 8.52 -4.55
C ARG A 203 -6.69 9.87 -4.30
N PHE A 204 -7.09 10.87 -5.06
CA PHE A 204 -6.60 12.23 -4.92
C PHE A 204 -7.81 13.15 -4.78
N LYS A 205 -7.94 13.78 -3.60
CA LYS A 205 -9.16 14.49 -3.19
C LYS A 205 -10.36 13.52 -3.26
N ASP A 206 -11.46 13.92 -3.91
CA ASP A 206 -12.68 13.13 -4.00
C ASP A 206 -12.75 12.22 -5.23
N ARG A 207 -11.64 12.06 -5.97
CA ARG A 207 -11.61 11.29 -7.21
C ARG A 207 -10.54 10.20 -7.17
N ILE A 208 -10.82 9.10 -7.85
CA ILE A 208 -9.87 7.99 -8.00
C ILE A 208 -9.25 8.10 -9.39
N PHE A 209 -7.94 8.31 -9.41
CA PHE A 209 -7.14 8.34 -10.61
C PHE A 209 -6.41 7.02 -10.77
N ALA A 210 -6.16 6.64 -12.02
CA ALA A 210 -5.30 5.51 -12.35
C ALA A 210 -4.32 5.89 -13.45
N LEU A 211 -3.11 5.37 -13.34
CA LEU A 211 -2.08 5.53 -14.36
C LEU A 211 -1.87 4.18 -15.04
N SER A 212 -1.98 4.17 -16.36
CA SER A 212 -1.77 2.96 -17.14
C SER A 212 -0.29 2.67 -17.35
N ASN A 213 0.08 1.43 -17.68
CA ASN A 213 1.46 1.03 -17.93
C ASN A 213 2.13 1.71 -19.14
N ILE A 214 1.38 2.50 -19.91
CA ILE A 214 1.88 3.33 -21.01
C ILE A 214 1.77 4.84 -20.69
N GLY A 215 1.55 5.21 -19.42
CA GLY A 215 1.50 6.60 -18.98
C GLY A 215 0.18 7.33 -19.26
N ARG A 216 -0.93 6.61 -19.54
CA ARG A 216 -2.23 7.28 -19.72
C ARG A 216 -2.92 7.47 -18.38
N LEU A 217 -3.36 8.71 -18.11
CA LEU A 217 -4.17 9.02 -16.94
C LEU A 217 -5.64 8.64 -17.19
N LEU A 218 -6.23 8.02 -16.19
CA LEU A 218 -7.60 7.51 -16.20
C LEU A 218 -8.30 7.94 -14.92
N THR A 219 -9.62 7.97 -14.94
CA THR A 219 -10.47 8.11 -13.75
C THR A 219 -11.33 6.87 -13.58
N LEU A 220 -11.47 6.42 -12.33
CA LEU A 220 -12.32 5.30 -11.94
C LEU A 220 -13.49 5.85 -11.12
N GLU A 221 -14.69 5.61 -11.59
CA GLU A 221 -15.94 5.95 -10.92
C GLU A 221 -16.67 4.65 -10.62
N PHE A 222 -17.21 4.51 -9.40
CA PHE A 222 -17.91 3.30 -8.96
C PHE A 222 -19.42 3.51 -8.78
N VAL A 223 -19.85 4.77 -8.71
CA VAL A 223 -21.23 5.20 -8.45
C VAL A 223 -21.62 6.22 -9.51
N PRO A 224 -22.79 6.12 -10.17
CA PRO A 224 -23.82 5.08 -9.98
C PRO A 224 -23.45 3.70 -10.55
N GLU A 225 -22.54 3.66 -11.53
CA GLU A 225 -22.03 2.43 -12.14
C GLU A 225 -20.51 2.49 -12.27
N PHE A 226 -19.87 1.33 -12.39
CA PHE A 226 -18.43 1.29 -12.63
C PHE A 226 -18.08 1.81 -14.02
N LYS A 227 -17.29 2.89 -14.07
CA LYS A 227 -16.85 3.53 -15.30
C LYS A 227 -15.37 3.86 -15.21
N VAL A 228 -14.69 3.57 -16.32
CA VAL A 228 -13.31 4.01 -16.54
C VAL A 228 -13.28 4.97 -17.71
N GLU A 229 -12.79 6.18 -17.45
CA GLU A 229 -12.61 7.22 -18.45
C GLU A 229 -11.14 7.56 -18.60
N ARG A 230 -10.75 7.85 -19.83
CA ARG A 230 -9.43 8.38 -20.12
C ARG A 230 -9.50 9.90 -20.01
N LEU A 231 -8.54 10.47 -19.30
CA LEU A 231 -8.32 11.90 -19.35
C LEU A 231 -7.32 12.20 -20.46
N ASP A 232 -7.67 13.14 -21.34
CA ASP A 232 -6.76 13.65 -22.34
C ASP A 232 -5.83 14.65 -21.68
N VAL A 233 -4.67 14.13 -21.25
CA VAL A 233 -3.61 14.90 -20.60
C VAL A 233 -2.37 14.87 -21.48
N GLY A 234 -1.86 16.04 -21.82
CA GLY A 234 -0.64 16.21 -22.60
C GLY A 234 0.64 16.06 -21.76
N GLY A 235 1.79 16.20 -22.40
CA GLY A 235 3.09 16.33 -21.72
C GLY A 235 3.77 15.02 -21.32
N LEU A 236 3.04 13.96 -20.97
CA LEU A 236 3.65 12.67 -20.61
C LEU A 236 3.92 11.82 -21.84
N HIS A 237 5.15 11.92 -22.35
CA HIS A 237 5.61 11.14 -23.49
C HIS A 237 6.71 10.20 -23.01
N PRO A 238 6.39 8.98 -22.53
CA PRO A 238 7.43 8.03 -22.16
C PRO A 238 8.09 7.41 -23.41
N PRO A 239 9.38 7.67 -23.72
CA PRO A 239 10.19 6.87 -24.64
C PRO A 239 10.13 5.36 -24.42
N ALA A 240 10.56 4.62 -25.44
CA ALA A 240 10.65 3.16 -25.40
C ALA A 240 11.58 2.62 -24.30
N ALA A 241 12.52 3.45 -23.81
CA ALA A 241 13.50 3.11 -22.78
C ALA A 241 12.97 3.21 -21.33
N TYR A 242 11.72 3.62 -21.12
CA TYR A 242 11.12 3.56 -19.78
C TYR A 242 10.85 2.12 -19.37
N ASP A 243 11.23 1.79 -18.13
CA ASP A 243 10.98 0.46 -17.62
C ASP A 243 9.48 0.19 -17.48
N ARG A 244 8.98 -0.73 -18.32
CA ARG A 244 7.60 -1.22 -18.27
C ARG A 244 7.45 -2.42 -17.35
N TRP A 245 8.54 -3.01 -16.86
CA TRP A 245 8.57 -4.28 -16.16
C TRP A 245 9.36 -4.17 -14.87
N HIS A 246 8.67 -4.37 -13.74
CA HIS A 246 9.13 -4.29 -12.35
C HIS A 246 8.70 -3.00 -11.64
N PHE A 247 8.91 -1.81 -12.21
CA PHE A 247 8.45 -0.57 -11.57
C PHE A 247 7.19 0.02 -12.20
N GLY A 248 7.13 0.10 -13.54
CA GLY A 248 6.05 0.80 -14.24
C GLY A 248 5.91 2.28 -13.84
N PRO A 249 5.04 3.04 -14.52
CA PRO A 249 4.79 4.43 -14.15
C PRO A 249 4.06 4.49 -12.80
N GLN A 250 4.57 5.33 -11.91
CA GLN A 250 4.03 5.52 -10.56
C GLN A 250 3.10 6.73 -10.51
N LEU A 251 2.08 6.67 -9.66
CA LEU A 251 1.16 7.76 -9.40
C LEU A 251 1.13 8.00 -7.89
N VAL A 252 1.50 9.21 -7.47
CA VAL A 252 1.70 9.56 -6.05
C VAL A 252 1.09 10.92 -5.75
N GLU A 253 0.50 11.07 -4.56
CA GLU A 253 0.13 12.37 -4.02
C GLU A 253 1.30 12.87 -3.17
N CYS A 254 1.70 14.12 -3.37
CA CYS A 254 2.81 14.72 -2.64
C CYS A 254 2.55 16.22 -2.48
N GLY A 255 2.52 16.71 -1.24
CA GLY A 255 2.30 18.14 -0.98
C GLY A 255 0.97 18.68 -1.50
N GLY A 256 -0.07 17.84 -1.64
CA GLY A 256 -1.35 18.25 -2.24
C GLY A 256 -1.33 18.30 -3.77
N GLU A 257 -0.27 17.80 -4.41
CA GLU A 257 -0.11 17.73 -5.86
C GLU A 257 -0.16 16.27 -6.35
N LEU A 258 -0.62 16.06 -7.58
CA LEU A 258 -0.65 14.75 -8.22
C LEU A 258 0.60 14.58 -9.11
N LEU A 259 1.45 13.63 -8.74
CA LEU A 259 2.72 13.37 -9.41
C LEU A 259 2.72 12.04 -10.15
N ALA A 260 3.29 12.03 -11.35
CA ALA A 260 3.69 10.83 -12.06
C ALA A 260 5.21 10.67 -11.99
N VAL A 261 5.69 9.50 -11.57
CA VAL A 261 7.13 9.18 -11.53
C VAL A 261 7.43 8.10 -12.54
N LEU A 262 8.39 8.35 -13.42
CA LEU A 262 8.82 7.45 -14.46
C LEU A 262 10.29 7.08 -14.26
N PHE A 263 10.60 5.78 -14.37
CA PHE A 263 11.96 5.25 -14.25
C PHE A 263 12.51 4.87 -15.61
N VAL A 264 13.61 5.48 -16.01
CA VAL A 264 14.33 5.17 -17.25
C VAL A 264 15.30 4.03 -16.97
N GLN A 265 15.30 3.05 -17.86
CA GLN A 265 16.24 1.95 -17.83
C GLN A 265 16.93 1.83 -19.18
N GLU A 266 18.16 2.35 -19.26
CA GLU A 266 19.04 2.13 -20.41
C GLU A 266 19.89 0.88 -20.15
N GLY A 267 19.43 -0.26 -20.67
CA GLY A 267 20.07 -1.56 -20.48
C GLY A 267 19.67 -2.26 -19.18
N CYS A 268 19.76 -3.59 -19.15
CA CYS A 268 19.55 -4.38 -17.93
C CYS A 268 20.85 -4.42 -17.10
N PRO A 269 20.83 -4.29 -15.76
CA PRO A 269 19.69 -4.26 -14.83
C PRO A 269 19.45 -2.92 -14.09
N TRP A 270 20.06 -1.80 -14.50
CA TRP A 270 20.11 -0.57 -13.67
C TRP A 270 19.16 0.52 -14.15
N ILE A 271 18.47 1.18 -13.22
CA ILE A 271 17.75 2.43 -13.47
C ILE A 271 18.79 3.51 -13.76
N THR A 272 18.68 4.18 -14.90
CA THR A 272 19.61 5.23 -15.34
C THR A 272 19.05 6.63 -15.15
N GLY A 273 17.76 6.78 -14.89
CA GLY A 273 17.14 8.07 -14.63
C GLY A 273 15.78 7.97 -13.94
N ILE A 274 15.42 9.02 -13.21
CA ILE A 274 14.11 9.20 -12.58
C ILE A 274 13.57 10.53 -13.05
N HIS A 275 12.38 10.52 -13.64
CA HIS A 275 11.68 11.73 -14.06
C HIS A 275 10.38 11.86 -13.31
N VAL A 276 10.15 13.04 -12.73
CA VAL A 276 8.93 13.36 -12.00
C VAL A 276 8.17 14.43 -12.76
N PHE A 277 6.87 14.22 -12.89
CA PHE A 277 5.96 15.14 -13.55
C PHE A 277 4.81 15.47 -12.62
N ARG A 278 4.47 16.75 -12.54
CA ARG A 278 3.28 17.24 -11.84
C ARG A 278 2.16 17.45 -12.84
N LEU A 279 0.94 17.05 -12.48
CA LEU A 279 -0.25 17.36 -13.26
C LEU A 279 -0.70 18.80 -13.01
N ASP A 280 -0.69 19.62 -14.06
CA ASP A 280 -1.40 20.89 -14.09
C ASP A 280 -2.87 20.64 -14.46
N PHE A 281 -3.77 20.71 -13.48
CA PHE A 281 -5.21 20.52 -13.70
C PHE A 281 -5.85 21.64 -14.53
N GLY A 282 -5.26 22.84 -14.57
CA GLY A 282 -5.77 23.96 -15.36
C GLY A 282 -5.48 23.80 -16.84
N ARG A 283 -4.28 23.29 -17.17
CA ARG A 283 -3.85 23.04 -18.56
C ARG A 283 -4.13 21.62 -19.05
N MET A 284 -4.38 20.69 -18.13
CA MET A 284 -4.44 19.24 -18.40
C MET A 284 -3.16 18.76 -19.07
N GLU A 285 -2.02 19.12 -18.48
CA GLU A 285 -0.68 18.75 -18.96
C GLU A 285 0.22 18.29 -17.82
N TRP A 286 1.06 17.31 -18.11
CA TRP A 286 2.16 16.90 -17.24
C TRP A 286 3.35 17.83 -17.44
N ALA A 287 3.74 18.54 -16.38
CA ALA A 287 4.92 19.39 -16.35
C ALA A 287 6.04 18.70 -15.57
N GLN A 288 7.22 18.53 -16.18
CA GLN A 288 8.37 17.96 -15.47
C GLN A 288 8.79 18.90 -14.33
N VAL A 289 9.13 18.31 -13.18
CA VAL A 289 9.66 19.04 -12.03
C VAL A 289 11.10 18.61 -11.77
N GLU A 290 11.94 19.59 -11.42
CA GLU A 290 13.37 19.35 -11.12
C GLU A 290 13.61 19.13 -9.62
N SER A 291 12.69 19.60 -8.77
CA SER A 291 12.75 19.48 -7.30
C SER A 291 11.36 19.28 -6.72
N LEU A 292 11.29 18.55 -5.61
CA LEU A 292 10.08 18.33 -4.81
C LEU A 292 9.98 19.29 -3.62
N GLY A 293 10.94 20.21 -3.46
CA GLY A 293 11.04 21.06 -2.27
C GLY A 293 11.35 20.24 -1.03
N ASP A 294 10.60 20.48 0.06
CA ASP A 294 10.77 19.80 1.35
C ASP A 294 10.09 18.42 1.39
N HIS A 295 10.00 17.75 0.24
CA HIS A 295 9.31 16.47 0.12
C HIS A 295 10.22 15.39 -0.46
N CYS A 296 10.00 14.16 -0.01
CA CYS A 296 10.68 12.96 -0.49
C CYS A 296 9.66 11.93 -0.99
N LEU A 297 10.05 11.16 -2.01
CA LEU A 297 9.29 9.99 -2.49
C LEU A 297 10.03 8.70 -2.15
N PHE A 298 9.29 7.73 -1.62
CA PHE A 298 9.75 6.39 -1.30
C PHE A 298 9.01 5.40 -2.21
N ILE A 299 9.74 4.71 -3.07
CA ILE A 299 9.20 3.79 -4.07
C ILE A 299 9.97 2.47 -3.96
N ASP A 300 9.26 1.36 -3.79
CA ASP A 300 9.85 0.04 -3.56
C ASP A 300 10.29 -0.67 -4.86
N CYS A 301 11.11 -1.71 -4.68
CA CYS A 301 11.54 -2.72 -5.68
C CYS A 301 10.51 -3.08 -6.76
N GLY A 302 9.28 -3.39 -6.31
CA GLY A 302 8.18 -3.82 -7.17
C GLY A 302 7.28 -2.66 -7.63
N GLY A 303 7.62 -1.44 -7.21
CA GLY A 303 6.85 -0.23 -7.41
C GLY A 303 5.44 -0.27 -6.82
N LYS A 304 5.12 -1.25 -5.98
CA LYS A 304 3.75 -1.52 -5.54
C LYS A 304 3.22 -0.49 -4.54
N CYS A 305 4.10 0.27 -3.89
CA CYS A 305 3.74 1.07 -2.72
C CYS A 305 4.46 2.44 -2.73
N PRO A 306 4.17 3.34 -3.68
CA PRO A 306 4.76 4.66 -3.65
C PRO A 306 4.16 5.48 -2.49
N VAL A 307 5.02 6.12 -1.71
CA VAL A 307 4.62 6.97 -0.58
C VAL A 307 5.44 8.25 -0.62
N SER A 308 4.80 9.38 -0.32
CA SER A 308 5.47 10.66 -0.11
C SER A 308 5.57 10.99 1.37
N GLY A 309 6.54 11.83 1.73
CA GLY A 309 6.69 12.36 3.08
C GLY A 309 7.36 13.74 3.04
N VAL A 310 7.29 14.46 4.16
CA VAL A 310 8.14 15.64 4.37
C VAL A 310 9.58 15.16 4.55
N ASP A 311 10.52 15.85 3.93
CA ASP A 311 11.94 15.57 4.05
C ASP A 311 12.33 15.67 5.54
N PRO A 312 12.81 14.58 6.16
CA PRO A 312 13.19 14.59 7.57
C PRO A 312 14.46 15.41 7.86
N SER A 313 15.16 15.90 6.83
CA SER A 313 16.35 16.75 6.97
C SER A 313 16.05 18.25 7.07
N CYS A 314 14.77 18.64 6.93
CA CYS A 314 14.26 20.01 7.06
C CYS A 314 13.79 20.35 8.49
#